data_AF-A0A1Z4ERU9-F1
#
_entry.id   AF-A0A1Z4ERU9-F1
#
_cell.length_a   1.000
_cell.length_b   1.000
_cell.length_c   1.000
_cell.angle_alpha   90.00
_cell.angle_beta   90.00
_cell.angle_gamma   90.00
#
_symmetry.space_group_name_H-M   'P 1'
#
loop_
_entity.id
_entity.type
_entity.pdbx_description
1 polymer ?
#
loop_
_entity_poly.entity_id
_entity_poly.type
_entity_poly.pdbx_seq_one_letter_code
_entity_poly.pdbx_strand_id
1 'polypeptide(L)'
;MAPDDFAANWNAAQLLAGPQLALAANSPFFFGKSLWAETRIELFTQSTDTRPQELKVQGVRPRVWFGERWITSIFDLFEENVLYFPSLLPEISDEDPVAELAAGRAPPLQELRLHNGTVYRWNRPIYDVVDGTPHLRVENRVLPAGPSVIDVMANAAFYYGVLRALSEDDRPVWTKMTFAAAHDNFLEGARRGAEARMYWPGVGEITADELTLRHLLPMAHEGLQRWGVATEVRERYLGVIEARAKSGINGAAWQTHTVGALEERGLTRKAALSEMLRMYCEHMHSNEPVHTWELI
;
A
#
# COMPACT_ATOMS: atom_id res chain seq x y z
N MET A 1 9.11 5.37 15.54
CA MET A 1 9.20 6.80 15.17
C MET A 1 8.79 7.64 16.38
N ALA A 2 9.29 8.87 16.49
CA ALA A 2 8.81 9.78 17.53
C ALA A 2 7.35 10.19 17.23
N PRO A 3 6.54 10.53 18.24
CA PRO A 3 5.16 10.97 18.04
C PRO A 3 5.02 12.15 17.09
N ASP A 4 5.91 13.15 17.18
CA ASP A 4 5.85 14.37 16.37
C ASP A 4 6.12 14.10 14.88
N ASP A 5 6.87 13.05 14.56
CA ASP A 5 7.16 12.66 13.18
C ASP A 5 6.03 11.82 12.55
N PHE A 6 5.09 11.33 13.35
CA PHE A 6 4.12 10.32 12.91
C PHE A 6 3.26 10.82 11.75
N ALA A 7 2.73 12.04 11.87
CA ALA A 7 1.80 12.61 10.89
C ALA A 7 2.46 12.77 9.51
N ALA A 8 3.71 13.24 9.47
CA ALA A 8 4.47 13.38 8.24
C ALA A 8 4.70 12.02 7.57
N ASN A 9 5.10 11.01 8.34
CA ASN A 9 5.30 9.65 7.83
C ASN A 9 3.98 9.02 7.33
N TRP A 10 2.88 9.19 8.05
CA TRP A 10 1.58 8.64 7.63
C TRP A 10 1.05 9.34 6.37
N ASN A 11 1.10 10.68 6.31
CA ASN A 11 0.67 11.44 5.14
C ASN A 11 1.51 11.09 3.90
N ALA A 12 2.84 10.96 4.06
CA ALA A 12 3.72 10.48 3.00
C ALA A 12 3.34 9.05 2.53
N ALA A 13 3.06 8.13 3.47
CA ALA A 13 2.64 6.77 3.13
C ALA A 13 1.31 6.72 2.38
N GLN A 14 0.38 7.63 2.70
CA GLN A 14 -0.91 7.76 2.02
C GLN A 14 -0.77 8.30 0.60
N LEU A 15 0.05 9.34 0.40
CA LEU A 15 0.40 9.84 -0.94
C LEU A 15 0.97 8.74 -1.82
N LEU A 16 1.82 7.90 -1.23
CA LEU A 16 2.53 6.86 -1.96
C LEU A 16 1.68 5.63 -2.29
N ALA A 17 0.47 5.51 -1.73
CA ALA A 17 -0.35 4.31 -1.87
C ALA A 17 -0.75 4.05 -3.34
N GLY A 18 -1.12 5.08 -4.09
CA GLY A 18 -1.43 4.97 -5.53
C GLY A 18 -0.25 4.54 -6.39
N PRO A 19 0.88 5.28 -6.39
CA PRO A 19 2.08 4.90 -7.13
C PRO A 19 2.58 3.49 -6.80
N GLN A 20 2.52 3.08 -5.52
CA GLN A 20 2.86 1.72 -5.11
C GLN A 20 1.97 0.67 -5.78
N LEU A 21 0.65 0.86 -5.78
CA LEU A 21 -0.26 -0.07 -6.44
C LEU A 21 -0.02 -0.13 -7.95
N ALA A 22 0.18 1.02 -8.60
CA ALA A 22 0.44 1.03 -10.04
C ALA A 22 1.67 0.20 -10.42
N LEU A 23 2.76 0.32 -9.66
CA LEU A 23 4.02 -0.38 -9.93
C LEU A 23 4.01 -1.85 -9.52
N ALA A 24 3.19 -2.24 -8.54
CA ALA A 24 3.28 -3.55 -7.89
C ALA A 24 1.96 -4.32 -7.80
N ALA A 25 0.93 -3.92 -8.56
CA ALA A 25 -0.29 -4.69 -8.73
C ALA A 25 0.03 -6.12 -9.18
N ASN A 26 -0.70 -7.09 -8.62
CA ASN A 26 -0.41 -8.51 -8.82
C ASN A 26 -1.65 -9.43 -8.68
N SER A 27 -2.88 -8.89 -8.61
CA SER A 27 -4.10 -9.69 -8.49
C SER A 27 -5.17 -9.34 -9.54
N PRO A 28 -4.93 -9.60 -10.84
CA PRO A 28 -5.85 -9.21 -11.92
C PRO A 28 -7.07 -10.11 -12.11
N PHE A 29 -7.07 -11.32 -11.55
CA PHE A 29 -8.10 -12.32 -11.80
C PHE A 29 -8.89 -12.70 -10.55
N PHE A 30 -10.21 -12.82 -10.69
CA PHE A 30 -11.10 -13.38 -9.67
C PHE A 30 -12.19 -14.23 -10.33
N PHE A 31 -12.40 -15.46 -9.83
CA PHE A 31 -13.30 -16.46 -10.43
C PHE A 31 -13.17 -16.60 -11.96
N GLY A 32 -11.93 -16.53 -12.46
CA GLY A 32 -11.60 -16.66 -13.89
C GLY A 32 -11.90 -15.43 -14.74
N LYS A 33 -12.37 -14.32 -14.16
CA LYS A 33 -12.61 -13.05 -14.84
C LYS A 33 -11.44 -12.10 -14.62
N SER A 34 -11.04 -11.40 -15.68
CA SER A 34 -10.10 -10.28 -15.58
C SER A 34 -10.86 -9.08 -15.02
N LEU A 35 -10.37 -8.49 -13.93
CA LEU A 35 -10.98 -7.35 -13.26
C LEU A 35 -9.95 -6.21 -13.16
N TRP A 36 -9.75 -5.63 -11.98
CA TRP A 36 -8.76 -4.58 -11.74
C TRP A 36 -7.37 -5.19 -11.66
N ALA A 37 -6.32 -4.43 -12.00
CA ALA A 37 -4.94 -4.88 -11.85
C ALA A 37 -4.64 -5.39 -10.42
N GLU A 38 -5.18 -4.72 -9.41
CA GLU A 38 -5.18 -5.17 -8.01
C GLU A 38 -6.62 -5.31 -7.49
N THR A 39 -7.28 -6.40 -7.90
CA THR A 39 -8.67 -6.70 -7.53
C THR A 39 -8.86 -6.83 -6.02
N ARG A 40 -7.82 -7.20 -5.28
CA ARG A 40 -7.87 -7.38 -3.82
C ARG A 40 -8.32 -6.14 -3.07
N ILE A 41 -8.05 -4.93 -3.58
CA ILE A 41 -8.49 -3.67 -2.95
C ILE A 41 -10.01 -3.64 -2.83
N GLU A 42 -10.70 -3.78 -3.96
CA GLU A 42 -12.17 -3.72 -4.00
C GLU A 42 -12.80 -5.00 -3.41
N LEU A 43 -12.23 -6.17 -3.69
CA LEU A 43 -12.73 -7.45 -3.18
C LEU A 43 -12.69 -7.50 -1.65
N PHE A 44 -11.60 -7.05 -1.02
CA PHE A 44 -11.49 -7.04 0.43
C PHE A 44 -12.44 -6.01 1.07
N THR A 45 -12.58 -4.85 0.43
CA THR A 45 -13.55 -3.82 0.84
C THR A 45 -14.96 -4.37 0.84
N GLN A 46 -15.39 -5.04 -0.23
CA GLN A 46 -16.73 -5.59 -0.32
C GLN A 46 -16.96 -6.83 0.57
N SER A 47 -15.97 -7.72 0.67
CA SER A 47 -16.14 -8.99 1.39
C SER A 47 -16.21 -8.85 2.91
N THR A 48 -15.71 -7.75 3.46
CA THR A 48 -15.74 -7.45 4.90
C THR A 48 -16.77 -6.39 5.28
N ASP A 49 -17.52 -5.87 4.31
CA ASP A 49 -18.45 -4.78 4.52
C ASP A 49 -19.83 -5.30 4.96
N THR A 50 -20.04 -5.29 6.27
CA THR A 50 -21.29 -5.71 6.90
C THR A 50 -22.37 -4.61 6.93
N ARG A 51 -22.12 -3.42 6.37
CA ARG A 51 -23.11 -2.35 6.35
C ARG A 51 -24.27 -2.72 5.41
N PRO A 52 -25.54 -2.50 5.81
CA PRO A 52 -26.66 -2.59 4.89
C PRO A 52 -26.62 -1.45 3.87
N GLN A 53 -27.32 -1.61 2.74
CA GLN A 53 -27.22 -0.71 1.58
C GLN A 53 -27.58 0.74 1.95
N GLU A 54 -28.53 0.94 2.85
CA GLU A 54 -28.96 2.24 3.34
C GLU A 54 -27.80 3.01 4.00
N LEU A 55 -27.01 2.33 4.84
CA LEU A 55 -25.84 2.95 5.49
C LEU A 55 -24.73 3.25 4.48
N LYS A 56 -24.57 2.41 3.44
CA LYS A 56 -23.61 2.69 2.36
C LYS A 56 -24.01 3.96 1.58
N VAL A 57 -25.29 4.09 1.23
CA VAL A 57 -25.84 5.26 0.53
C VAL A 57 -25.75 6.53 1.38
N GLN A 58 -25.89 6.41 2.70
CA GLN A 58 -25.72 7.52 3.65
C GLN A 58 -24.25 7.91 3.90
N GLY A 59 -23.29 7.22 3.29
CA GLY A 59 -21.87 7.53 3.44
C GLY A 59 -21.29 7.15 4.81
N VAL A 60 -21.95 6.25 5.57
CA VAL A 60 -21.32 5.63 6.75
C VAL A 60 -20.01 5.00 6.30
N ARG A 61 -18.96 5.01 7.11
CA ARG A 61 -17.62 4.57 6.66
C ARG A 61 -17.48 3.04 6.67
N PRO A 62 -16.87 2.40 5.64
CA PRO A 62 -16.48 1.00 5.70
C PRO A 62 -15.32 0.78 6.68
N ARG A 63 -15.22 -0.43 7.23
CA ARG A 63 -14.06 -0.83 8.06
C ARG A 63 -12.77 -0.97 7.25
N VAL A 64 -12.86 -1.37 5.99
CA VAL A 64 -11.73 -1.26 5.04
C VAL A 64 -11.66 0.17 4.59
N TRP A 65 -10.60 0.87 4.98
CA TRP A 65 -10.62 2.32 5.02
C TRP A 65 -9.32 2.91 4.49
N PHE A 66 -9.42 3.76 3.48
CA PHE A 66 -8.28 4.52 3.01
C PHE A 66 -7.98 5.69 3.96
N GLY A 67 -9.03 6.37 4.45
CA GLY A 67 -8.96 7.61 5.23
C GLY A 67 -9.93 8.64 4.65
N GLU A 68 -10.05 9.80 5.29
CA GLU A 68 -10.87 10.93 4.77
C GLU A 68 -10.14 12.28 4.75
N ARG A 69 -8.98 12.39 5.40
CA ARG A 69 -8.22 13.64 5.51
C ARG A 69 -6.75 13.38 5.78
N TRP A 70 -5.92 14.39 5.49
CA TRP A 70 -4.57 14.46 6.02
C TRP A 70 -4.61 14.63 7.53
N ILE A 71 -3.64 14.04 8.23
CA ILE A 71 -3.58 14.11 9.69
C ILE A 71 -2.49 15.08 10.14
N THR A 72 -2.65 15.56 11.37
CA THR A 72 -1.67 16.37 12.09
C THR A 72 -1.07 15.62 13.28
N SER A 73 -1.74 14.56 13.75
CA SER A 73 -1.26 13.68 14.80
C SER A 73 -1.79 12.26 14.64
N ILE A 74 -1.15 11.29 15.28
CA ILE A 74 -1.67 9.93 15.39
C ILE A 74 -3.04 9.88 16.09
N PHE A 75 -3.32 10.83 16.99
CA PHE A 75 -4.60 10.91 17.69
C PHE A 75 -5.76 11.04 16.72
N ASP A 76 -5.60 11.78 15.61
CA ASP A 76 -6.62 11.91 14.56
C ASP A 76 -7.14 10.52 14.13
N LEU A 77 -6.25 9.54 13.98
CA LEU A 77 -6.59 8.20 13.50
C LEU A 77 -7.23 7.32 14.59
N PHE A 78 -6.79 7.43 15.84
CA PHE A 78 -7.37 6.66 16.94
C PHE A 78 -8.72 7.23 17.39
N GLU A 79 -8.89 8.55 17.37
CA GLU A 79 -10.17 9.22 17.58
C GLU A 79 -11.16 8.83 16.48
N GLU A 80 -10.74 8.83 15.20
CA GLU A 80 -11.56 8.30 14.11
C GLU A 80 -11.99 6.85 14.37
N ASN A 81 -11.10 6.02 14.92
CA ASN A 81 -11.43 4.63 15.20
C ASN A 81 -12.59 4.53 16.21
N VAL A 82 -12.53 5.30 17.29
CA VAL A 82 -13.55 5.31 18.35
C VAL A 82 -14.85 5.98 17.89
N LEU A 83 -14.75 7.06 17.12
CA LEU A 83 -15.90 7.84 16.67
C LEU A 83 -16.70 7.13 15.57
N TYR A 84 -16.02 6.46 14.64
CA TYR A 84 -16.66 5.96 13.42
C TYR A 84 -16.98 4.47 13.43
N PHE A 85 -16.26 3.67 14.21
CA PHE A 85 -16.38 2.23 14.18
C PHE A 85 -16.80 1.69 15.55
N PRO A 86 -17.94 0.97 15.64
CA PRO A 86 -18.30 0.28 16.87
C PRO A 86 -17.27 -0.83 17.16
N SER A 87 -17.09 -1.23 18.42
CA SER A 87 -16.25 -2.38 18.76
C SER A 87 -16.80 -3.65 18.14
N LEU A 88 -15.96 -4.38 17.38
CA LEU A 88 -16.36 -5.66 16.77
C LEU A 88 -16.25 -6.81 17.77
N LEU A 89 -15.21 -6.77 18.61
CA LEU A 89 -14.93 -7.73 19.67
C LEU A 89 -14.95 -6.96 20.99
N PRO A 90 -16.00 -7.12 21.83
CA PRO A 90 -16.14 -6.39 23.08
C PRO A 90 -15.34 -7.08 24.20
N GLU A 91 -14.05 -7.33 23.96
CA GLU A 91 -13.14 -7.82 25.00
C GLU A 91 -12.72 -6.63 25.87
N ILE A 92 -12.80 -6.81 27.18
CA ILE A 92 -12.48 -5.81 28.18
C ILE A 92 -11.27 -6.30 28.96
N SER A 93 -10.35 -5.40 29.28
CA SER A 93 -9.18 -5.70 30.11
C SER A 93 -9.42 -5.23 31.54
N ASP A 94 -8.83 -5.92 32.53
CA ASP A 94 -8.75 -5.43 33.92
C ASP A 94 -7.70 -4.30 34.08
N GLU A 95 -7.07 -3.87 32.98
CA GLU A 95 -6.10 -2.77 32.93
C GLU A 95 -6.71 -1.43 33.38
N ASP A 96 -6.03 -0.73 34.29
CA ASP A 96 -6.26 0.70 34.53
C ASP A 96 -5.13 1.51 33.86
N PRO A 97 -5.36 2.06 32.65
CA PRO A 97 -4.31 2.75 31.90
C PRO A 97 -3.87 4.06 32.56
N VAL A 98 -4.72 4.68 33.40
CA VAL A 98 -4.36 5.91 34.13
C VAL A 98 -3.43 5.56 35.29
N ALA A 99 -3.68 4.44 35.98
CA ALA A 99 -2.79 3.94 37.03
C ALA A 99 -1.42 3.52 36.47
N GLU A 100 -1.37 2.85 35.32
CA GLU A 100 -0.10 2.50 34.65
C GLU A 100 0.72 3.75 34.33
N LEU A 101 0.08 4.75 33.72
CA LEU A 101 0.73 6.03 33.39
C LEU A 101 1.19 6.78 34.64
N ALA A 102 0.37 6.83 35.70
CA ALA A 102 0.73 7.46 36.97
C ALA A 102 1.91 6.76 37.66
N ALA A 103 2.08 5.46 37.42
CA ALA A 103 3.21 4.68 37.89
C ALA A 103 4.44 4.76 36.96
N GLY A 104 4.41 5.64 35.95
CA GLY A 104 5.53 5.86 35.02
C GLY A 104 5.72 4.75 33.99
N ARG A 105 4.72 3.89 33.78
CA ARG A 105 4.74 2.81 32.78
C ARG A 105 3.91 3.20 31.56
N ALA A 106 4.28 2.68 30.41
CA ALA A 106 3.45 2.80 29.21
C ALA A 106 2.29 1.79 29.30
N PRO A 107 1.03 2.25 29.31
CA PRO A 107 -0.11 1.34 29.38
C PRO A 107 -0.16 0.46 28.11
N PRO A 108 -0.33 -0.86 28.21
CA PRO A 108 -0.53 -1.73 27.05
C PRO A 108 -1.68 -1.31 26.12
N LEU A 109 -2.74 -0.67 26.64
CA LEU A 109 -3.92 -0.22 25.90
C LEU A 109 -4.56 -1.36 25.08
N GLN A 110 -4.85 -2.49 25.72
CA GLN A 110 -5.28 -3.72 25.04
C GLN A 110 -6.56 -3.52 24.21
N GLU A 111 -7.54 -2.83 24.77
CA GLU A 111 -8.83 -2.56 24.12
C GLU A 111 -8.67 -1.67 22.88
N LEU A 112 -7.85 -0.60 22.97
CA LEU A 112 -7.55 0.27 21.85
C LEU A 112 -6.83 -0.49 20.73
N ARG A 113 -5.86 -1.34 21.08
CA ARG A 113 -5.10 -2.15 20.12
C ARG A 113 -6.00 -3.17 19.43
N LEU A 114 -6.86 -3.84 20.18
CA LEU A 114 -7.83 -4.79 19.64
C LEU A 114 -8.80 -4.07 18.69
N HIS A 115 -9.37 -2.95 19.11
CA HIS A 115 -10.28 -2.15 18.28
C HIS A 115 -9.61 -1.71 16.98
N ASN A 116 -8.40 -1.13 17.07
CA ASN A 116 -7.59 -0.76 15.90
C ASN A 116 -7.26 -1.96 14.99
N GLY A 117 -7.11 -3.15 15.56
CA GLY A 117 -6.95 -4.40 14.81
C GLY A 117 -8.16 -4.77 13.93
N THR A 118 -9.35 -4.30 14.30
CA THR A 118 -10.63 -4.55 13.59
C THR A 118 -11.04 -3.42 12.64
N VAL A 119 -10.20 -2.40 12.49
CA VAL A 119 -10.31 -1.37 11.44
C VAL A 119 -9.22 -1.61 10.42
N TYR A 120 -9.61 -2.01 9.21
CA TYR A 120 -8.69 -2.51 8.20
C TYR A 120 -8.18 -1.38 7.30
N ARG A 121 -7.40 -0.46 7.88
CA ARG A 121 -6.74 0.62 7.12
C ARG A 121 -5.63 0.08 6.24
N TRP A 122 -5.48 0.67 5.05
CA TRP A 122 -4.38 0.32 4.12
C TRP A 122 -3.01 0.82 4.59
N ASN A 123 -2.94 1.98 5.25
CA ASN A 123 -1.81 2.36 6.10
C ASN A 123 -2.32 2.44 7.55
N ARG A 124 -1.91 1.48 8.38
CA ARG A 124 -2.46 1.32 9.73
C ARG A 124 -1.56 2.00 10.78
N PRO A 125 -2.11 2.87 11.65
CA PRO A 125 -1.38 3.34 12.82
C PRO A 125 -1.21 2.18 13.81
N ILE A 126 -0.01 2.00 14.33
CA ILE A 126 0.28 1.00 15.34
C ILE A 126 0.82 1.71 16.58
N TYR A 127 0.12 1.51 17.68
CA TYR A 127 0.63 1.67 19.03
C TYR A 127 0.84 0.28 19.62
N ASP A 128 1.99 0.07 20.24
CA ASP A 128 2.32 -1.17 20.92
C ASP A 128 3.46 -0.92 21.92
N VAL A 129 3.62 -1.81 22.90
CA VAL A 129 4.61 -1.71 23.97
C VAL A 129 5.46 -2.97 23.95
N VAL A 130 6.74 -2.83 23.63
CA VAL A 130 7.71 -3.95 23.59
C VAL A 130 8.77 -3.69 24.65
N ASP A 131 9.00 -4.68 25.52
CA ASP A 131 9.96 -4.61 26.63
C ASP A 131 9.79 -3.33 27.48
N GLY A 132 8.53 -2.96 27.75
CA GLY A 132 8.16 -1.78 28.53
C GLY A 132 8.31 -0.44 27.78
N THR A 133 8.75 -0.45 26.53
CA THR A 133 8.95 0.75 25.71
C THR A 133 7.79 0.91 24.73
N PRO A 134 7.07 2.06 24.72
CA PRO A 134 6.04 2.32 23.74
C PRO A 134 6.66 2.69 22.39
N HIS A 135 6.13 2.11 21.30
CA HIS A 135 6.52 2.47 19.94
C HIS A 135 5.31 2.78 19.07
N LEU A 136 5.51 3.79 18.22
CA LEU A 136 4.61 4.12 17.13
C LEU A 136 5.18 3.67 15.81
N ARG A 137 4.33 3.12 14.95
CA ARG A 137 4.68 2.69 13.58
C ARG A 137 3.52 2.96 12.62
N VAL A 138 3.86 3.23 11.37
CA VAL A 138 2.93 3.12 10.24
C VAL A 138 3.17 1.76 9.60
N GLU A 139 2.12 0.95 9.50
CA GLU A 139 2.18 -0.33 8.81
C GLU A 139 1.56 -0.18 7.42
N ASN A 140 2.39 -0.30 6.38
CA ASN A 140 1.94 -0.28 4.99
C ASN A 140 1.39 -1.66 4.60
N ARG A 141 0.10 -1.71 4.24
CA ARG A 141 -0.64 -2.94 3.89
C ARG A 141 -1.22 -2.90 2.48
N VAL A 142 -0.82 -1.90 1.71
CA VAL A 142 -1.32 -1.57 0.38
C VAL A 142 -0.96 -2.69 -0.61
N LEU A 143 0.30 -3.12 -0.60
CA LEU A 143 0.82 -4.03 -1.60
C LEU A 143 0.33 -5.48 -1.41
N PRO A 144 0.11 -6.23 -2.50
CA PRO A 144 -0.06 -7.68 -2.45
C PRO A 144 1.26 -8.38 -2.13
N ALA A 145 1.22 -9.70 -2.00
CA ALA A 145 2.44 -10.50 -2.15
C ALA A 145 3.06 -10.21 -3.53
N GLY A 146 4.38 -10.01 -3.58
CA GLY A 146 5.08 -9.74 -4.84
C GLY A 146 5.34 -11.02 -5.65
N PRO A 147 5.63 -10.90 -6.96
CA PRO A 147 5.91 -12.05 -7.82
C PRO A 147 7.17 -12.84 -7.48
N SER A 148 8.14 -12.19 -6.85
CA SER A 148 9.41 -12.78 -6.43
C SER A 148 9.95 -12.07 -5.18
N VAL A 149 10.98 -12.62 -4.53
CA VAL A 149 11.62 -11.96 -3.39
C VAL A 149 12.32 -10.67 -3.84
N ILE A 150 12.96 -10.66 -5.01
CA ILE A 150 13.60 -9.45 -5.54
C ILE A 150 12.59 -8.33 -5.81
N ASP A 151 11.39 -8.65 -6.31
CA ASP A 151 10.32 -7.65 -6.51
C ASP A 151 9.81 -7.09 -5.17
N VAL A 152 9.66 -7.94 -4.14
CA VAL A 152 9.28 -7.50 -2.79
C VAL A 152 10.33 -6.57 -2.20
N MET A 153 11.61 -6.91 -2.32
CA MET A 153 12.71 -6.08 -1.83
C MET A 153 12.82 -4.76 -2.60
N ALA A 154 12.58 -4.78 -3.93
CA ALA A 154 12.52 -3.58 -4.75
C ALA A 154 11.40 -2.65 -4.30
N ASN A 155 10.19 -3.19 -4.11
CA ASN A 155 9.05 -2.43 -3.58
C ASN A 155 9.35 -1.80 -2.21
N ALA A 156 10.00 -2.55 -1.31
CA ALA A 156 10.37 -2.04 0.01
C ALA A 156 11.41 -0.92 -0.08
N ALA A 157 12.47 -1.09 -0.87
CA ALA A 157 13.50 -0.07 -1.08
C ALA A 157 12.89 1.22 -1.66
N PHE A 158 12.01 1.09 -2.65
CA PHE A 158 11.27 2.21 -3.22
C PHE A 158 10.41 2.92 -2.17
N TYR A 159 9.56 2.17 -1.47
CA TYR A 159 8.67 2.72 -0.44
C TYR A 159 9.46 3.51 0.61
N TYR A 160 10.45 2.89 1.26
CA TYR A 160 11.20 3.55 2.32
C TYR A 160 12.03 4.73 1.82
N GLY A 161 12.60 4.64 0.61
CA GLY A 161 13.31 5.75 -0.02
C GLY A 161 12.41 6.96 -0.22
N VAL A 162 11.29 6.79 -0.92
CA VAL A 162 10.40 7.93 -1.20
C VAL A 162 9.71 8.42 0.07
N LEU A 163 9.29 7.51 0.95
CA LEU A 163 8.69 7.85 2.24
C LEU A 163 9.62 8.79 3.01
N ARG A 164 10.91 8.43 3.10
CA ARG A 164 11.89 9.25 3.81
C ARG A 164 11.98 10.65 3.20
N ALA A 165 12.17 10.74 1.89
CA ALA A 165 12.28 12.02 1.20
C ALA A 165 11.02 12.89 1.38
N LEU A 166 9.83 12.32 1.25
CA LEU A 166 8.56 13.05 1.40
C LEU A 166 8.28 13.47 2.85
N SER A 167 8.59 12.60 3.83
CA SER A 167 8.31 12.87 5.24
C SER A 167 9.18 13.98 5.82
N GLU A 168 10.34 14.25 5.20
CA GLU A 168 11.30 15.28 5.62
C GLU A 168 11.32 16.50 4.69
N ASP A 169 10.39 16.59 3.74
CA ASP A 169 10.30 17.74 2.84
C ASP A 169 9.79 18.97 3.60
N ASP A 170 10.55 20.08 3.57
CA ASP A 170 10.16 21.37 4.16
C ASP A 170 8.84 21.92 3.59
N ARG A 171 8.45 21.47 2.39
CA ARG A 171 7.21 21.86 1.70
C ARG A 171 6.41 20.61 1.31
N PRO A 172 5.84 19.90 2.29
CA PRO A 172 5.29 18.57 2.06
C PRO A 172 4.23 18.53 0.97
N VAL A 173 4.26 17.49 0.13
CA VAL A 173 3.37 17.34 -1.04
C VAL A 173 1.89 17.37 -0.63
N TRP A 174 1.53 16.80 0.53
CA TRP A 174 0.14 16.77 1.02
C TRP A 174 -0.42 18.16 1.37
N THR A 175 0.44 19.18 1.52
CA THR A 175 -0.02 20.57 1.71
C THR A 175 -0.52 21.20 0.40
N LYS A 176 -0.20 20.60 -0.75
CA LYS A 176 -0.56 21.07 -2.10
C LYS A 176 -1.47 20.09 -2.85
N MET A 177 -1.83 18.98 -2.21
CA MET A 177 -2.68 17.93 -2.77
C MET A 177 -3.87 17.73 -1.85
N THR A 178 -5.07 17.63 -2.40
CA THR A 178 -6.23 17.24 -1.58
C THR A 178 -6.14 15.76 -1.22
N PHE A 179 -6.68 15.39 -0.07
CA PHE A 179 -6.74 13.98 0.33
C PHE A 179 -7.57 13.16 -0.68
N ALA A 180 -8.64 13.75 -1.23
CA ALA A 180 -9.45 13.14 -2.28
C ALA A 180 -8.61 12.79 -3.52
N ALA A 181 -7.73 13.68 -3.99
CA ALA A 181 -6.86 13.39 -5.13
C ALA A 181 -5.88 12.23 -4.84
N ALA A 182 -5.37 12.12 -3.61
CA ALA A 182 -4.53 10.99 -3.21
C ALA A 182 -5.34 9.67 -3.18
N HIS A 183 -6.60 9.73 -2.74
CA HIS A 183 -7.51 8.58 -2.78
C HIS A 183 -7.88 8.18 -4.22
N ASP A 184 -8.09 9.14 -5.11
CA ASP A 184 -8.33 8.88 -6.54
C ASP A 184 -7.10 8.22 -7.18
N ASN A 185 -5.89 8.69 -6.88
CA ASN A 185 -4.65 8.02 -7.31
C ASN A 185 -4.55 6.59 -6.78
N PHE A 186 -4.97 6.34 -5.53
CA PHE A 186 -5.01 5.00 -4.95
C PHE A 186 -5.95 4.07 -5.73
N LEU A 187 -7.15 4.52 -6.03
CA LEU A 187 -8.13 3.75 -6.81
C LEU A 187 -7.69 3.55 -8.26
N GLU A 188 -7.11 4.56 -8.91
CA GLU A 188 -6.59 4.43 -10.28
C GLU A 188 -5.39 3.48 -10.34
N GLY A 189 -4.47 3.54 -9.36
CA GLY A 189 -3.38 2.59 -9.21
C GLY A 189 -3.89 1.15 -9.04
N ALA A 190 -4.90 0.95 -8.19
CA ALA A 190 -5.54 -0.35 -8.00
C ALA A 190 -6.21 -0.86 -9.30
N ARG A 191 -6.95 0.01 -9.97
CA ARG A 191 -7.78 -0.35 -11.13
C ARG A 191 -6.95 -0.63 -12.38
N ARG A 192 -6.00 0.26 -12.68
CA ARG A 192 -5.26 0.30 -13.96
C ARG A 192 -3.85 -0.25 -13.86
N GLY A 193 -3.29 -0.41 -12.66
CA GLY A 193 -1.91 -0.88 -12.51
C GLY A 193 -0.94 0.07 -13.20
N ALA A 194 -0.05 -0.46 -14.04
CA ALA A 194 0.99 0.32 -14.72
C ALA A 194 0.43 1.40 -15.66
N GLU A 195 -0.81 1.24 -16.16
CA GLU A 195 -1.47 2.21 -17.04
C GLU A 195 -2.19 3.34 -16.28
N ALA A 196 -2.06 3.38 -14.94
CA ALA A 196 -2.74 4.39 -14.14
C ALA A 196 -2.29 5.81 -14.50
N ARG A 197 -3.26 6.74 -14.52
CA ARG A 197 -3.02 8.17 -14.58
C ARG A 197 -3.32 8.77 -13.22
N MET A 198 -2.42 9.62 -12.74
CA MET A 198 -2.41 10.14 -11.39
C MET A 198 -2.28 11.66 -11.43
N TYR A 199 -2.89 12.33 -10.46
CA TYR A 199 -2.60 13.74 -10.22
C TYR A 199 -1.35 13.88 -9.35
N TRP A 200 -0.45 14.79 -9.70
CA TRP A 200 0.68 15.17 -8.85
C TRP A 200 0.84 16.71 -8.80
N PRO A 201 0.98 17.32 -7.60
CA PRO A 201 1.10 18.77 -7.48
C PRO A 201 2.26 19.35 -8.29
N GLY A 202 2.00 20.46 -8.99
CA GLY A 202 2.99 21.14 -9.85
C GLY A 202 3.23 20.49 -11.21
N VAL A 203 2.68 19.29 -11.44
CA VAL A 203 2.76 18.56 -12.72
C VAL A 203 1.39 18.47 -13.37
N GLY A 204 0.34 18.20 -12.57
CA GLY A 204 -1.00 17.91 -13.07
C GLY A 204 -1.21 16.41 -13.23
N GLU A 205 -1.98 16.02 -14.24
CA GLU A 205 -2.20 14.61 -14.56
C GLU A 205 -0.98 14.02 -15.27
N ILE A 206 -0.48 12.90 -14.78
CA ILE A 206 0.74 12.22 -15.23
C ILE A 206 0.55 10.71 -15.17
N THR A 207 1.17 9.96 -16.06
CA THR A 207 1.12 8.48 -16.01
C THR A 207 2.00 7.94 -14.88
N ALA A 208 1.67 6.76 -14.36
CA ALA A 208 2.39 6.17 -13.24
C ALA A 208 3.88 5.92 -13.53
N ASP A 209 4.22 5.55 -14.76
CA ASP A 209 5.60 5.38 -15.22
C ASP A 209 6.35 6.72 -15.23
N GLU A 210 5.79 7.78 -15.82
CA GLU A 210 6.44 9.08 -15.86
C GLU A 210 6.59 9.69 -14.46
N LEU A 211 5.56 9.58 -13.61
CA LEU A 211 5.60 10.01 -12.22
C LEU A 211 6.72 9.29 -11.47
N THR A 212 6.83 7.98 -11.67
CA THR A 212 7.85 7.15 -11.03
C THR A 212 9.24 7.54 -11.52
N LEU A 213 9.48 7.52 -12.83
CA LEU A 213 10.81 7.72 -13.41
C LEU A 213 11.34 9.14 -13.18
N ARG A 214 10.49 10.16 -13.31
CA ARG A 214 10.92 11.57 -13.26
C ARG A 214 10.92 12.18 -11.86
N HIS A 215 10.07 11.68 -10.95
CA HIS A 215 9.88 12.31 -9.65
C HIS A 215 10.15 11.36 -8.48
N LEU A 216 9.51 10.20 -8.44
CA LEU A 216 9.57 9.34 -7.25
C LEU A 216 10.87 8.54 -7.17
N LEU A 217 11.41 8.04 -8.29
CA LEU A 217 12.64 7.27 -8.30
C LEU A 217 13.86 8.10 -7.84
N PRO A 218 14.05 9.36 -8.31
CA PRO A 218 15.06 10.25 -7.73
C PRO A 218 14.90 10.45 -6.22
N MET A 219 13.67 10.66 -5.74
CA MET A 219 13.37 10.77 -4.31
C MET A 219 13.71 9.48 -3.55
N ALA A 220 13.48 8.31 -4.17
CA ALA A 220 13.83 7.02 -3.58
C ALA A 220 15.35 6.88 -3.38
N HIS A 221 16.14 7.22 -4.41
CA HIS A 221 17.60 7.19 -4.31
C HIS A 221 18.11 8.13 -3.22
N GLU A 222 17.56 9.34 -3.15
CA GLU A 222 17.91 10.34 -2.15
C GLU A 222 17.56 9.87 -0.73
N GLY A 223 16.33 9.43 -0.49
CA GLY A 223 15.90 9.01 0.84
C GLY A 223 16.67 7.78 1.34
N LEU A 224 16.94 6.80 0.48
CA LEU A 224 17.80 5.67 0.82
C LEU A 224 19.25 6.10 1.08
N GLN A 225 19.75 7.12 0.37
CA GLN A 225 21.08 7.69 0.65
C GLN A 225 21.16 8.26 2.07
N ARG A 226 20.15 9.04 2.44
CA ARG A 226 20.05 9.66 3.77
C ARG A 226 19.95 8.60 4.88
N TRP A 227 19.34 7.46 4.58
CA TRP A 227 19.32 6.28 5.45
C TRP A 227 20.64 5.51 5.52
N GLY A 228 21.67 5.90 4.76
CA GLY A 228 22.96 5.23 4.74
C GLY A 228 22.96 3.89 3.98
N VAL A 229 21.97 3.65 3.12
CA VAL A 229 21.90 2.43 2.31
C VAL A 229 23.00 2.47 1.24
N ALA A 230 23.79 1.40 1.17
CA ALA A 230 24.89 1.27 0.21
C ALA A 230 24.41 1.46 -1.23
N THR A 231 25.25 2.10 -2.06
CA THR A 231 24.92 2.41 -3.46
C THR A 231 24.56 1.16 -4.24
N GLU A 232 25.31 0.07 -4.06
CA GLU A 232 25.10 -1.20 -4.75
C GLU A 232 23.71 -1.80 -4.46
N VAL A 233 23.22 -1.62 -3.23
CA VAL A 233 21.87 -2.06 -2.81
C VAL A 233 20.79 -1.18 -3.44
N ARG A 234 21.00 0.14 -3.46
CA ARG A 234 20.09 1.10 -4.08
C ARG A 234 19.96 0.83 -5.59
N GLU A 235 21.07 0.77 -6.31
CA GLU A 235 21.09 0.51 -7.75
C GLU A 235 20.43 -0.83 -8.09
N ARG A 236 20.72 -1.89 -7.33
CA ARG A 236 20.12 -3.21 -7.55
C ARG A 236 18.59 -3.18 -7.44
N TYR A 237 18.06 -2.61 -6.37
CA TYR A 237 16.63 -2.69 -6.08
C TYR A 237 15.82 -1.59 -6.78
N LEU A 238 16.33 -0.37 -6.85
CA LEU A 238 15.68 0.72 -7.58
C LEU A 238 15.80 0.53 -9.10
N GLY A 239 16.82 -0.15 -9.60
CA GLY A 239 16.89 -0.57 -11.02
C GLY A 239 15.73 -1.49 -11.42
N VAL A 240 15.23 -2.33 -10.51
CA VAL A 240 14.03 -3.16 -10.76
C VAL A 240 12.77 -2.29 -10.85
N ILE A 241 12.65 -1.24 -10.03
CA ILE A 241 11.55 -0.27 -10.14
C ILE A 241 11.61 0.45 -11.48
N GLU A 242 12.80 0.95 -11.83
CA GLU A 242 13.03 1.67 -13.07
C GLU A 242 12.65 0.83 -14.30
N ALA A 243 13.11 -0.42 -14.33
CA ALA A 243 12.84 -1.33 -15.43
C ALA A 243 11.34 -1.69 -15.53
N ARG A 244 10.64 -1.91 -14.40
CA ARG A 244 9.18 -2.12 -14.39
C ARG A 244 8.41 -0.90 -14.88
N ALA A 245 8.82 0.31 -14.45
CA ALA A 245 8.20 1.54 -14.91
C ALA A 245 8.41 1.74 -16.42
N LYS A 246 9.61 1.47 -16.93
CA LYS A 246 9.92 1.57 -18.37
C LYS A 246 9.19 0.54 -19.24
N SER A 247 9.06 -0.69 -18.76
CA SER A 247 8.43 -1.76 -19.53
C SER A 247 6.90 -1.78 -19.40
N GLY A 248 6.35 -1.18 -18.34
CA GLY A 248 4.95 -1.33 -17.97
C GLY A 248 4.58 -2.72 -17.44
N ILE A 249 5.57 -3.60 -17.22
CA ILE A 249 5.34 -4.99 -16.80
C ILE A 249 5.49 -5.11 -15.29
N ASN A 250 4.36 -5.12 -14.59
CA ASN A 250 4.23 -5.59 -13.21
C ASN A 250 3.60 -6.99 -13.16
N GLY A 251 3.35 -7.51 -11.95
CA GLY A 251 2.76 -8.84 -11.76
C GLY A 251 1.39 -9.01 -12.41
N ALA A 252 0.54 -7.99 -12.34
CA ALA A 252 -0.77 -8.00 -12.96
C ALA A 252 -0.68 -7.99 -14.49
N ALA A 253 0.14 -7.08 -15.04
CA ALA A 253 0.34 -6.94 -16.48
C ALA A 253 0.90 -8.23 -17.10
N TRP A 254 1.90 -8.85 -16.47
CA TRP A 254 2.44 -10.13 -16.91
C TRP A 254 1.34 -11.21 -16.94
N GLN A 255 0.59 -11.39 -15.84
CA GLN A 255 -0.47 -12.38 -15.77
C GLN A 255 -1.54 -12.17 -16.86
N THR A 256 -1.96 -10.93 -17.11
CA THR A 256 -2.98 -10.63 -18.13
C THR A 256 -2.47 -10.86 -19.55
N HIS A 257 -1.23 -10.48 -19.85
CA HIS A 257 -0.61 -10.72 -21.15
C HIS A 257 -0.45 -12.22 -21.42
N THR A 258 0.10 -12.97 -20.45
CA THR A 258 0.28 -14.42 -20.56
C THR A 258 -1.04 -15.14 -20.79
N VAL A 259 -2.10 -14.80 -20.05
CA VAL A 259 -3.42 -15.41 -20.27
C VAL A 259 -3.96 -15.07 -21.65
N GLY A 260 -3.87 -13.80 -22.07
CA GLY A 260 -4.31 -13.37 -23.40
C GLY A 260 -3.61 -14.15 -24.53
N ALA A 261 -2.29 -14.24 -24.47
CA ALA A 261 -1.50 -14.96 -25.46
C ALA A 261 -1.81 -16.47 -25.50
N LEU A 262 -2.04 -17.10 -24.35
CA LEU A 262 -2.45 -18.51 -24.29
C LEU A 262 -3.84 -18.72 -24.91
N GLU A 263 -4.77 -17.80 -24.69
CA GLU A 263 -6.10 -17.84 -25.32
C GLU A 263 -6.00 -17.66 -26.84
N GLU A 264 -5.15 -16.74 -27.32
CA GLU A 264 -4.88 -16.55 -28.75
C GLU A 264 -4.25 -17.79 -29.40
N ARG A 265 -3.46 -18.55 -28.64
CA ARG A 265 -2.90 -19.85 -29.06
C ARG A 265 -3.91 -21.01 -28.98
N GLY A 266 -5.15 -20.74 -28.59
CA GLY A 266 -6.27 -21.69 -28.64
C GLY A 266 -6.61 -22.36 -27.31
N LEU A 267 -6.00 -21.98 -26.19
CA LEU A 267 -6.40 -22.50 -24.89
C LEU A 267 -7.73 -21.88 -24.45
N THR A 268 -8.56 -22.67 -23.78
CA THR A 268 -9.73 -22.10 -23.05
C THR A 268 -9.26 -21.24 -21.89
N ARG A 269 -10.05 -20.24 -21.47
CA ARG A 269 -9.77 -19.39 -20.28
C ARG A 269 -9.28 -20.17 -19.07
N LYS A 270 -9.96 -21.28 -18.74
CA LYS A 270 -9.60 -22.12 -17.58
C LYS A 270 -8.23 -22.77 -17.75
N ALA A 271 -7.93 -23.27 -18.95
CA ALA A 271 -6.63 -23.86 -19.26
C ALA A 271 -5.53 -22.78 -19.26
N ALA A 272 -5.77 -21.62 -19.87
CA ALA A 272 -4.85 -20.49 -19.91
C ALA A 272 -4.50 -19.99 -18.50
N LEU A 273 -5.49 -19.85 -17.60
CA LEU A 273 -5.24 -19.46 -16.21
C LEU A 273 -4.42 -20.51 -15.43
N SER A 274 -4.70 -21.79 -15.67
CA SER A 274 -3.95 -22.88 -15.01
C SER A 274 -2.49 -22.91 -15.48
N GLU A 275 -2.28 -22.70 -16.77
CA GLU A 275 -0.95 -22.67 -17.37
C GLU A 275 -0.17 -21.41 -16.97
N MET A 276 -0.82 -20.24 -16.95
CA MET A 276 -0.24 -19.02 -16.41
C MET A 276 0.22 -19.22 -14.96
N LEU A 277 -0.58 -19.85 -14.09
CA LEU A 277 -0.19 -20.13 -12.71
C LEU A 277 1.02 -21.08 -12.64
N ARG A 278 1.08 -22.11 -13.50
CA ARG A 278 2.23 -23.02 -13.58
C ARG A 278 3.51 -22.23 -13.91
N MET A 279 3.47 -21.40 -14.95
CA MET A 279 4.58 -20.54 -15.36
C MET A 279 4.97 -19.53 -14.26
N TYR A 280 3.97 -18.91 -13.61
CA TYR A 280 4.19 -17.97 -12.52
C TYR A 280 4.94 -18.61 -11.35
N CYS A 281 4.55 -19.84 -10.96
CA CYS A 281 5.23 -20.58 -9.90
C CYS A 281 6.68 -20.92 -10.25
N GLU A 282 6.98 -21.23 -11.51
CA GLU A 282 8.35 -21.47 -11.98
C GLU A 282 9.20 -20.20 -11.90
N HIS A 283 8.69 -19.08 -12.39
CA HIS A 283 9.38 -17.81 -12.33
C HIS A 283 9.54 -17.25 -10.91
N MET A 284 8.53 -17.42 -10.05
CA MET A 284 8.63 -16.99 -8.64
C MET A 284 9.83 -17.65 -7.94
N HIS A 285 10.08 -18.94 -8.21
CA HIS A 285 11.22 -19.66 -7.66
C HIS A 285 12.57 -19.31 -8.30
N SER A 286 12.60 -18.79 -9.54
CA SER A 286 13.85 -18.30 -10.14
C SER A 286 14.37 -17.04 -9.45
N ASN A 287 13.47 -16.31 -8.77
CA ASN A 287 13.75 -15.04 -8.11
C ASN A 287 14.31 -13.97 -9.08
N GLU A 288 13.97 -14.09 -10.36
CA GLU A 288 14.20 -13.03 -11.35
C GLU A 288 13.06 -12.00 -11.26
N PRO A 289 13.31 -10.71 -11.52
CA PRO A 289 12.27 -9.69 -11.50
C PRO A 289 11.17 -9.92 -12.54
N VAL A 290 9.91 -9.67 -12.21
CA VAL A 290 8.77 -9.96 -13.11
C VAL A 290 8.87 -9.34 -14.51
N HIS A 291 9.51 -8.18 -14.66
CA HIS A 291 9.67 -7.53 -15.96
C HIS A 291 10.64 -8.25 -16.91
N THR A 292 11.42 -9.22 -16.43
CA THR A 292 12.35 -10.02 -17.24
C THR A 292 11.76 -11.37 -17.63
N TRP A 293 10.59 -11.73 -17.09
CA TRP A 293 9.92 -12.98 -17.41
C TRP A 293 9.42 -12.96 -18.86
N GLU A 294 9.52 -14.10 -19.54
CA GLU A 294 9.14 -14.21 -20.95
C GLU A 294 7.64 -13.93 -21.12
N LEU A 295 7.32 -13.07 -22.09
CA LEU A 295 5.97 -12.90 -22.60
C LEU A 295 5.83 -13.83 -23.80
N ILE A 296 4.98 -14.85 -23.65
CA ILE A 296 4.61 -15.77 -24.73
C ILE A 296 3.61 -15.11 -25.68
#